data_AF-A0A7C2NWB3-F1
#
_entry.id   AF-A0A7C2NWB3-F1
#
_cell.length_a   1.000
_cell.length_b   1.000
_cell.length_c   1.000
_cell.angle_alpha   90.00
_cell.angle_beta   90.00
_cell.angle_gamma   90.00
#
_symmetry.space_group_name_H-M   'P 1'
#
loop_
_entity.id
_entity.type
_entity.pdbx_description
1 polymer ?
#
loop_
_entity_poly.entity_id
_entity_poly.type
_entity_poly.pdbx_seq_one_letter_code
_entity_poly.pdbx_strand_id
1 'polypeptide(L)'
;MTRCFMTIVLILFATHTSFAQQVTVQQPVVSTFTGSTTVMVPDRGWTHLGSVNSARSGRVTTGPFRSGSSMGLERTGASMSVGVYIHDLQAMDEALLAQGRGVGIADDVQPYVSRLTARRGGPAAVPADRMSQPVDHVAQAARFELLAREAEAKGKASVARLHWQMAAKYGSAAASEKLASRR
;
A
#
# COMPACT_ATOMS: atom_id res chain seq x y z
N MET A 1 1.37 35.56 68.73
CA MET A 1 0.93 35.97 67.38
C MET A 1 1.79 35.42 66.23
N THR A 2 2.99 34.89 66.51
CA THR A 2 3.91 34.32 65.49
C THR A 2 3.51 32.95 64.95
N ARG A 3 2.71 32.17 65.69
CA ARG A 3 2.28 30.82 65.27
C ARG A 3 1.19 30.81 64.18
N CYS A 4 0.34 31.83 64.12
CA CYS A 4 -0.72 31.95 63.10
C CYS A 4 -0.17 32.40 61.73
N PHE A 5 0.92 33.18 61.73
CA PHE A 5 1.55 33.65 60.51
C PHE A 5 2.25 32.51 59.76
N MET A 6 2.87 31.60 60.52
CA MET A 6 3.61 30.47 59.97
C MET A 6 2.71 29.42 59.30
N THR A 7 1.47 29.26 59.78
CA THR A 7 0.47 28.38 59.14
C THR A 7 -0.08 28.95 57.83
N ILE A 8 -0.21 30.28 57.71
CA ILE A 8 -0.68 30.93 56.48
C ILE A 8 0.39 30.85 55.38
N VAL A 9 1.66 31.03 55.74
CA VAL A 9 2.78 30.90 54.79
C VAL A 9 2.93 29.46 54.28
N LEU A 10 2.66 28.46 55.13
CA LEU A 10 2.72 27.05 54.73
C LEU A 10 1.62 26.67 53.73
N ILE A 11 0.42 27.23 53.86
CA ILE A 11 -0.71 26.99 52.95
C ILE A 11 -0.48 27.71 51.60
N LEU A 12 0.18 28.87 51.60
CA LEU A 12 0.51 29.59 50.36
C LEU A 12 1.57 28.87 49.50
N PHE A 13 2.42 28.04 50.10
CA PHE A 13 3.45 27.27 49.38
C PHE A 13 2.96 25.92 48.83
N ALA A 14 1.78 25.44 49.25
CA ALA A 14 1.25 24.12 48.89
C ALA A 14 0.40 24.11 47.60
N THR A 15 0.16 25.25 46.95
CA THR A 15 -0.55 25.32 45.68
C THR A 15 0.37 24.94 44.51
N HIS A 16 0.70 23.66 44.41
CA HIS A 16 1.31 23.11 43.21
C HIS A 16 0.30 23.19 42.06
N THR A 17 0.63 23.94 41.03
CA THR A 17 -0.06 23.92 39.74
C THR A 17 0.11 22.53 39.14
N SER A 18 -0.91 21.69 39.29
CA SER A 18 -0.97 20.42 38.57
C SER A 18 -1.14 20.71 37.08
N PHE A 19 -0.01 20.72 36.36
CA PHE A 19 -0.03 20.65 34.90
C PHE A 19 -0.50 19.25 34.53
N ALA A 20 -1.76 19.12 34.14
CA ALA A 20 -2.26 17.92 33.49
C ALA A 20 -1.39 17.65 32.26
N GLN A 21 -0.59 16.58 32.30
CA GLN A 21 0.22 16.16 31.17
C GLN A 21 -0.73 15.62 30.11
N GLN A 22 -0.96 16.42 29.07
CA GLN A 22 -1.77 16.03 27.92
C GLN A 22 -0.99 14.96 27.12
N VAL A 23 -1.24 13.70 27.44
CA VAL A 23 -0.71 12.56 26.69
C VAL A 23 -1.48 12.49 25.36
N THR A 24 -0.89 13.01 24.29
CA THR A 24 -1.44 12.90 22.94
C THR A 24 -1.00 11.56 22.34
N VAL A 25 -1.88 10.56 22.40
CA VAL A 25 -1.69 9.34 21.62
C VAL A 25 -1.98 9.71 20.16
N GLN A 26 -0.95 9.81 19.32
CA GLN A 26 -1.14 9.99 17.87
C GLN A 26 -1.54 8.66 17.25
N GLN A 27 -2.84 8.38 17.24
CA GLN A 27 -3.39 7.28 16.46
C GLN A 27 -3.69 7.77 15.03
N PRO A 28 -3.42 6.96 14.00
CA PRO A 28 -3.89 7.25 12.66
C PRO A 28 -5.42 7.20 12.64
N VAL A 29 -6.06 8.35 12.43
CA VAL A 29 -7.50 8.45 12.24
C VAL A 29 -7.77 8.25 10.75
N VAL A 30 -8.29 7.07 10.39
CA VAL A 30 -8.73 6.80 9.01
C VAL A 30 -10.20 7.17 8.89
N SER A 31 -10.52 8.12 8.00
CA SER A 31 -11.89 8.47 7.64
C SER A 31 -12.19 7.92 6.24
N THR A 32 -13.27 7.16 6.11
CA THR A 32 -13.69 6.57 4.82
C THR A 32 -15.08 7.09 4.47
N PHE A 33 -15.21 7.64 3.26
CA PHE A 33 -16.50 8.02 2.67
C PHE A 33 -16.84 7.02 1.56
N THR A 34 -17.99 6.33 1.67
CA THR A 34 -18.46 5.34 0.71
C THR A 34 -19.96 5.51 0.47
N GLY A 35 -20.38 5.48 -0.79
CA GLY A 35 -21.79 5.44 -1.17
C GLY A 35 -21.98 4.49 -2.35
N SER A 36 -23.00 3.63 -2.29
CA SER A 36 -23.41 2.77 -3.39
C SER A 36 -24.71 3.30 -3.96
N THR A 37 -24.61 3.96 -5.11
CA THR A 37 -25.75 4.54 -5.81
C THR A 37 -25.71 4.11 -7.27
N THR A 38 -26.89 4.02 -7.88
CA THR A 38 -27.00 3.79 -9.33
C THR A 38 -27.38 5.11 -9.98
N VAL A 39 -26.68 5.46 -11.05
CA VAL A 39 -26.85 6.72 -11.77
C VAL A 39 -26.93 6.45 -13.27
N MET A 40 -27.84 7.14 -13.95
CA MET A 40 -27.87 7.17 -15.41
C MET A 40 -26.91 8.28 -15.87
N VAL A 41 -25.91 7.91 -16.67
CA VAL A 41 -24.89 8.82 -17.19
C VAL A 41 -25.03 8.87 -18.71
N PRO A 42 -25.03 10.06 -19.33
CA PRO A 42 -25.02 10.14 -20.79
C PRO A 42 -23.71 9.59 -21.37
N ASP A 43 -23.74 9.18 -22.63
CA ASP A 43 -22.56 8.66 -23.31
C ASP A 43 -21.45 9.71 -23.33
N ARG A 44 -20.25 9.35 -22.84
CA ARG A 44 -19.11 10.28 -22.64
C ARG A 44 -19.37 11.39 -21.63
N GLY A 45 -20.42 11.23 -20.83
CA GLY A 45 -20.83 12.13 -19.77
C GLY A 45 -20.07 11.89 -18.47
N TRP A 46 -20.19 12.90 -17.61
CA TRP A 46 -19.75 12.84 -16.22
C TRP A 46 -20.97 13.13 -15.35
N THR A 47 -21.11 12.37 -14.27
CA THR A 47 -22.13 12.63 -13.26
C THR A 47 -21.52 12.72 -11.88
N HIS A 48 -22.10 13.59 -11.05
CA HIS A 48 -21.71 13.74 -9.66
C HIS A 48 -22.52 12.76 -8.82
N LEU A 49 -21.84 11.86 -8.10
CA LEU A 49 -22.49 10.88 -7.22
C LEU A 49 -22.88 11.50 -5.87
N GLY A 50 -22.04 12.40 -5.37
CA GLY A 50 -22.27 13.07 -4.09
C GLY A 50 -21.00 13.63 -3.48
N SER A 51 -21.18 14.42 -2.42
CA SER A 51 -20.09 15.03 -1.67
C SER A 51 -20.44 15.16 -0.19
N VAL A 52 -19.43 15.10 0.66
CA VAL A 52 -19.52 15.39 2.10
C VAL A 52 -18.57 16.53 2.44
N ASN A 53 -19.12 17.60 3.02
CA ASN A 53 -18.37 18.78 3.43
C ASN A 53 -18.62 19.03 4.91
N SER A 54 -17.56 19.22 5.70
CA SER A 54 -17.64 19.62 7.09
C SER A 54 -16.81 20.87 7.33
N ALA A 55 -17.33 21.78 8.15
CA ALA A 55 -16.61 22.95 8.59
C ALA A 55 -16.85 23.12 10.09
N ARG A 56 -15.77 23.29 10.86
CA ARG A 56 -15.82 23.50 12.30
C ARG A 56 -15.01 24.73 12.65
N SER A 57 -15.61 25.64 13.40
CA SER A 57 -14.94 26.80 13.98
C SER A 57 -15.04 26.72 15.50
N GLY A 58 -13.92 26.94 16.18
CA GLY A 58 -13.85 26.92 17.64
C GLY A 58 -13.07 28.11 18.13
N ARG A 59 -13.55 28.76 19.20
CA ARG A 59 -12.81 29.79 19.91
C ARG A 59 -12.71 29.38 21.38
N VAL A 60 -11.50 29.34 21.92
CA VAL A 60 -11.27 29.07 23.34
C VAL A 60 -10.70 30.34 23.96
N THR A 61 -11.32 30.84 25.03
CA THR A 61 -10.83 31.99 25.79
C THR A 61 -10.51 31.52 27.20
N THR A 62 -9.30 31.79 27.70
CA THR A 62 -8.83 31.29 29.00
C THR A 62 -8.57 32.44 29.98
N GLY A 63 -9.00 32.29 31.24
CA GLY A 63 -8.61 33.13 32.38
C GLY A 63 -9.67 34.14 32.90
N PRO A 64 -9.66 34.48 34.21
CA PRO A 64 -10.61 35.40 34.86
C PRO A 64 -10.41 36.87 34.45
N PHE A 65 -9.21 37.24 33.96
CA PHE A 65 -8.93 38.52 33.31
C PHE A 65 -8.41 38.23 31.90
N ARG A 66 -9.35 38.05 30.96
CA ARG A 66 -9.17 37.84 29.51
C ARG A 66 -7.72 37.97 29.01
N SER A 67 -6.94 36.90 29.13
CA SER A 67 -5.58 36.85 28.58
C SER A 67 -5.40 35.50 27.88
N GLY A 68 -5.59 35.53 26.56
CA GLY A 68 -5.48 34.37 25.67
C GLY A 68 -6.81 33.96 25.06
N SER A 69 -6.92 34.15 23.74
CA SER A 69 -7.94 33.49 22.91
C SER A 69 -7.27 32.65 21.83
N SER A 70 -7.60 31.38 21.70
CA SER A 70 -7.27 30.57 20.53
C SER A 70 -8.47 30.50 19.61
N MET A 71 -8.23 30.51 18.30
CA MET A 71 -9.24 30.30 17.28
C MET A 71 -8.77 29.16 16.38
N GLY A 72 -9.58 28.13 16.25
CA GLY A 72 -9.38 27.01 15.34
C GLY A 72 -10.44 27.02 14.25
N LEU A 73 -10.02 26.75 13.02
CA LEU A 73 -10.90 26.51 11.88
C LEU A 73 -10.47 25.22 11.21
N GLU A 74 -11.42 24.32 11.02
CA GLU A 74 -11.25 23.05 10.34
C GLU A 74 -12.26 22.97 9.20
N ARG A 75 -11.81 22.56 8.02
CA ARG A 75 -12.65 22.35 6.84
C ARG A 75 -12.23 21.05 6.18
N THR A 76 -13.18 20.16 5.93
CA THR A 76 -12.95 18.88 5.25
C THR A 76 -13.99 18.73 4.15
N GLY A 77 -13.58 18.21 3.00
CA GLY A 77 -14.47 17.97 1.86
C GLY A 77 -14.04 16.72 1.10
N ALA A 78 -14.99 15.87 0.71
CA ALA A 78 -14.78 14.75 -0.19
C ALA A 78 -15.92 14.71 -1.21
N SER A 79 -15.60 14.38 -2.47
CA SER A 79 -16.57 14.27 -3.55
C SER A 79 -16.33 13.00 -4.37
N MET A 80 -17.40 12.46 -4.93
CA MET A 80 -17.37 11.31 -5.82
C MET A 80 -18.04 11.69 -7.14
N SER A 81 -17.39 11.32 -8.24
CA SER A 81 -17.90 11.49 -9.60
C SER A 81 -17.60 10.26 -10.42
N VAL A 82 -18.42 10.02 -11.44
CA VAL A 82 -18.24 8.91 -12.39
C VAL A 82 -18.28 9.48 -13.79
N GLY A 83 -17.29 9.10 -14.60
CA GLY A 83 -17.27 9.33 -16.04
C GLY A 83 -17.42 7.99 -16.77
N VAL A 84 -18.23 7.98 -17.82
CA VAL A 84 -18.46 6.78 -18.63
C VAL A 84 -17.93 7.02 -20.03
N TYR A 85 -17.10 6.11 -20.54
CA TYR A 85 -16.70 6.09 -21.94
C TYR A 85 -17.12 4.76 -22.56
N ILE A 86 -17.91 4.85 -23.64
CA ILE A 86 -18.31 3.69 -24.41
C ILE A 86 -17.30 3.51 -25.53
N HIS A 87 -16.60 2.38 -25.52
CA HIS A 87 -15.65 2.01 -26.55
C HIS A 87 -16.36 1.29 -27.70
N ASP A 88 -16.23 1.81 -28.92
CA ASP A 88 -16.53 1.04 -30.13
C ASP A 88 -15.33 0.15 -30.45
N LEU A 89 -15.48 -1.14 -30.16
CA LEU A 89 -14.40 -2.11 -30.32
C LEU A 89 -14.06 -2.37 -31.79
N GLN A 90 -15.02 -2.23 -32.70
CA GLN A 90 -14.79 -2.49 -34.11
C GLN A 90 -13.99 -1.35 -34.75
N ALA A 91 -14.43 -0.11 -34.54
CA ALA A 91 -13.68 1.05 -35.03
C ALA A 91 -12.27 1.13 -34.43
N MET A 92 -12.10 0.70 -33.17
CA MET A 92 -10.79 0.62 -32.52
C MET A 92 -9.90 -0.46 -33.12
N ASP A 93 -10.45 -1.65 -33.40
CA ASP A 93 -9.71 -2.74 -34.03
C ASP A 93 -9.24 -2.34 -35.44
N GLU A 94 -10.13 -1.74 -36.24
CA GLU A 94 -9.80 -1.20 -37.55
C GLU A 94 -8.69 -0.13 -37.46
N ALA A 95 -8.77 0.77 -36.48
CA ALA A 95 -7.74 1.77 -36.24
C ALA A 95 -6.40 1.16 -35.81
N LEU A 96 -6.41 0.16 -34.92
CA LEU A 96 -5.21 -0.56 -34.48
C LEU A 96 -4.57 -1.36 -35.63
N LEU A 97 -5.37 -1.98 -36.49
CA LEU A 97 -4.90 -2.68 -37.68
C LEU A 97 -4.36 -1.70 -38.72
N ALA A 98 -5.01 -0.55 -38.93
CA ALA A 98 -4.51 0.50 -39.80
C ALA A 98 -3.17 1.07 -39.29
N GLN A 99 -3.07 1.31 -37.98
CA GLN A 99 -1.84 1.76 -37.34
C GLN A 99 -0.72 0.71 -37.43
N GLY A 100 -1.04 -0.56 -37.19
CA GLY A 100 -0.09 -1.68 -37.30
C GLY A 100 0.38 -1.96 -38.73
N ARG A 101 -0.39 -1.55 -39.75
CA ARG A 101 -0.01 -1.66 -41.17
C ARG A 101 0.85 -0.49 -41.66
N GLY A 102 0.76 0.69 -41.04
CA GLY A 102 1.45 1.91 -41.48
C GLY A 102 2.73 2.26 -40.72
N VAL A 103 2.98 1.67 -39.54
CA VAL A 103 4.13 1.98 -38.69
C VAL A 103 5.06 0.78 -38.62
N GLY A 104 6.29 0.93 -39.11
CA GLY A 104 7.37 -0.01 -38.82
C GLY A 104 7.56 -0.07 -37.31
N ILE A 105 7.11 -1.16 -36.67
CA ILE A 105 6.95 -1.32 -35.21
C ILE A 105 8.28 -1.30 -34.43
N ALA A 106 9.42 -1.13 -35.10
CA ALA A 106 10.75 -1.25 -34.48
C ALA A 106 11.23 0.01 -33.73
N ASP A 107 10.92 1.23 -34.20
CA ASP A 107 11.66 2.41 -33.73
C ASP A 107 10.92 3.28 -32.68
N ASP A 108 9.58 3.29 -32.65
CA ASP A 108 8.81 4.27 -31.85
C ASP A 108 8.18 3.69 -30.55
N VAL A 109 8.26 2.36 -30.36
CA VAL A 109 7.74 1.66 -29.16
C VAL A 109 8.69 1.80 -27.97
N GLN A 110 9.99 1.91 -28.24
CA GLN A 110 11.08 2.01 -27.26
C GLN A 110 10.89 3.12 -26.20
N PRO A 111 10.55 4.38 -26.57
CA PRO A 111 10.43 5.45 -25.59
C PRO A 111 9.18 5.35 -24.69
N TYR A 112 8.09 4.73 -25.16
CA TYR A 112 6.90 4.52 -24.34
C TYR A 112 7.12 3.39 -23.33
N VAL A 113 7.67 2.26 -23.78
CA VAL A 113 7.99 1.12 -22.92
C VAL A 113 9.04 1.50 -21.87
N SER A 114 10.07 2.27 -22.25
CA SER A 114 11.09 2.78 -21.32
C SER A 114 10.52 3.69 -20.23
N ARG A 115 9.53 4.53 -20.57
CA ARG A 115 8.82 5.36 -19.58
C ARG A 115 7.93 4.54 -18.65
N LEU A 116 7.29 3.49 -19.18
CA LEU A 116 6.46 2.59 -18.39
C LEU A 116 7.29 1.78 -17.40
N THR A 117 8.44 1.26 -17.83
CA THR A 117 9.37 0.52 -16.97
C THR A 117 10.01 1.43 -15.92
N ALA A 118 10.38 2.66 -16.26
CA ALA A 118 10.88 3.64 -15.30
C ALA A 118 9.85 3.99 -14.20
N ARG A 119 8.56 4.08 -14.55
CA ARG A 119 7.48 4.30 -13.57
C ARG A 119 7.22 3.07 -12.69
N ARG A 120 7.40 1.87 -13.23
CA ARG A 120 7.27 0.61 -12.49
C ARG A 120 8.47 0.33 -11.58
N GLY A 121 9.62 0.95 -11.88
CA GLY A 121 10.90 0.81 -11.19
C GLY A 121 11.15 1.80 -10.05
N GLY A 122 10.16 2.11 -9.22
CA GLY A 122 10.42 2.65 -7.87
C GLY A 122 11.41 1.74 -7.11
N PRO A 123 12.10 2.23 -6.06
CA PRO A 123 13.45 1.79 -5.65
C PRO A 123 13.52 0.34 -5.15
N ALA A 124 13.49 -0.61 -6.10
CA ALA A 124 13.88 -2.00 -6.02
C ALA A 124 13.75 -2.66 -7.42
N ALA A 125 14.07 -1.93 -8.50
CA ALA A 125 14.12 -2.53 -9.83
C ALA A 125 15.31 -3.50 -9.89
N VAL A 126 15.03 -4.79 -9.70
CA VAL A 126 15.98 -5.88 -9.95
C VAL A 126 16.43 -5.77 -11.42
N PRO A 127 17.75 -5.79 -11.71
CA PRO A 127 18.24 -5.65 -13.09
C PRO A 127 17.60 -6.69 -14.01
N ALA A 128 17.03 -6.24 -15.13
CA ALA A 128 16.39 -7.07 -16.15
C ALA A 128 17.35 -8.11 -16.78
N ASP A 129 18.65 -7.94 -16.57
CA ASP A 129 19.72 -8.84 -17.00
C ASP A 129 19.64 -10.25 -16.34
N ARG A 130 18.87 -10.40 -15.25
CA ARG A 130 18.63 -11.72 -14.64
C ARG A 130 17.60 -12.58 -15.37
N MET A 131 16.77 -12.01 -16.24
CA MET A 131 15.64 -12.77 -16.81
C MET A 131 15.97 -13.52 -18.10
N SER A 132 17.14 -13.25 -18.70
CA SER A 132 17.59 -13.83 -19.98
C SER A 132 18.67 -14.89 -19.82
N GLN A 133 19.09 -15.22 -18.59
CA GLN A 133 20.01 -16.34 -18.40
C GLN A 133 19.25 -17.64 -18.71
N PRO A 134 19.74 -18.50 -19.62
CA PRO A 134 19.16 -19.82 -19.82
C PRO A 134 19.19 -20.52 -18.47
N VAL A 135 18.00 -20.70 -17.90
CA VAL A 135 17.84 -21.38 -16.63
C VAL A 135 18.22 -22.83 -16.85
N ASP A 136 19.44 -23.19 -16.44
CA ASP A 136 19.90 -24.57 -16.46
C ASP A 136 19.07 -25.38 -15.46
N HIS A 137 18.00 -25.98 -15.98
CA HIS A 137 17.05 -26.77 -15.22
C HIS A 137 17.74 -27.95 -14.50
N VAL A 138 18.82 -28.48 -15.08
CA VAL A 138 19.59 -29.59 -14.49
C VAL A 138 20.33 -29.11 -13.24
N ALA A 139 21.02 -27.96 -13.34
CA ALA A 139 21.70 -27.37 -12.20
C ALA A 139 20.72 -26.96 -11.08
N GLN A 140 19.53 -26.45 -11.45
CA GLN A 140 18.49 -26.11 -10.48
C GLN A 140 17.90 -27.34 -9.79
N ALA A 141 17.64 -28.42 -10.53
CA ALA A 141 17.17 -29.68 -9.97
C ALA A 141 18.14 -30.22 -8.92
N ALA A 142 19.44 -30.28 -9.24
CA ALA A 142 20.48 -30.72 -8.31
C ALA A 142 20.55 -29.87 -7.04
N ARG A 143 20.40 -28.54 -7.17
CA ARG A 143 20.39 -27.64 -6.01
C ARG A 143 19.20 -27.91 -5.08
N PHE A 144 18.01 -28.13 -5.64
CA PHE A 144 16.83 -28.44 -4.83
C PHE A 144 16.93 -29.82 -4.16
N GLU A 145 17.57 -30.80 -4.79
CA GLU A 145 17.85 -32.09 -4.14
C GLU A 145 18.75 -31.95 -2.92
N LEU A 146 19.82 -31.16 -3.01
CA LEU A 146 20.73 -30.93 -1.88
C LEU A 146 20.00 -30.28 -0.71
N LEU A 147 19.20 -29.25 -0.98
CA LEU A 147 18.37 -28.57 0.02
C LEU A 147 17.33 -29.51 0.64
N ALA A 148 16.75 -30.42 -0.16
CA ALA A 148 15.80 -31.40 0.33
C ALA A 148 16.47 -32.38 1.32
N ARG A 149 17.67 -32.89 1.00
CA ARG A 149 18.46 -33.76 1.89
C ARG A 149 18.88 -33.03 3.17
N GLU A 150 19.28 -31.77 3.07
CA GLU A 150 19.64 -30.96 4.23
C GLU A 150 18.44 -30.72 5.16
N ALA A 151 17.26 -30.44 4.57
CA ALA A 151 16.03 -30.29 5.33
C ALA A 151 15.60 -31.60 6.02
N GLU A 152 15.82 -32.76 5.39
CA GLU A 152 15.62 -34.07 6.02
C GLU A 152 16.58 -34.30 7.19
N ALA A 153 17.87 -34.00 7.01
CA ALA A 153 18.87 -34.10 8.08
C ALA A 153 18.53 -33.19 9.28
N LYS A 154 17.89 -32.05 9.02
CA LYS A 154 17.41 -31.11 10.05
C LYS A 154 16.03 -31.47 10.62
N GLY A 155 15.43 -32.60 10.22
CA GLY A 155 14.12 -33.06 10.69
C GLY A 155 12.92 -32.24 10.18
N LYS A 156 13.11 -31.35 9.20
CA LYS A 156 12.05 -30.47 8.66
C LYS A 156 11.33 -31.13 7.49
N ALA A 157 10.50 -32.13 7.79
CA ALA A 157 9.83 -32.97 6.79
C ALA A 157 8.99 -32.20 5.75
N SER A 158 8.25 -31.17 6.18
CA SER A 158 7.41 -30.38 5.26
C SER A 158 8.23 -29.55 4.27
N VAL A 159 9.36 -29.00 4.73
CA VAL A 159 10.27 -28.21 3.89
C VAL A 159 11.03 -29.11 2.92
N ALA A 160 11.47 -30.29 3.38
CA ALA A 160 12.04 -31.30 2.51
C ALA A 160 11.09 -31.70 1.38
N ARG A 161 9.80 -31.90 1.68
CA ARG A 161 8.78 -32.24 0.68
C ARG A 161 8.66 -31.17 -0.40
N LEU A 162 8.65 -29.89 -0.01
CA LEU A 162 8.61 -28.78 -0.96
C LEU A 162 9.83 -28.80 -1.89
N HIS A 163 11.03 -29.00 -1.34
CA HIS A 163 12.25 -29.05 -2.15
C HIS A 163 12.28 -30.28 -3.08
N TRP A 164 11.79 -31.44 -2.65
CA TRP A 164 11.63 -32.60 -3.52
C TRP A 164 10.63 -32.33 -4.65
N GLN A 165 9.50 -31.66 -4.38
CA GLN A 165 8.55 -31.28 -5.44
C GLN A 165 9.17 -30.32 -6.45
N MET A 166 9.96 -29.35 -5.98
CA MET A 166 10.65 -28.43 -6.86
C MET A 166 11.72 -29.15 -7.70
N ALA A 167 12.52 -30.04 -7.10
CA ALA A 167 13.49 -30.84 -7.85
C ALA A 167 12.82 -31.71 -8.94
N ALA A 168 11.68 -32.33 -8.64
CA ALA A 168 10.92 -33.10 -9.61
C ALA A 168 10.37 -32.22 -10.75
N LYS A 169 9.88 -31.00 -10.43
CA LYS A 169 9.43 -30.02 -11.42
C LYS A 169 10.53 -29.60 -12.40
N TYR A 170 11.77 -29.56 -11.94
CA TYR A 170 12.95 -29.25 -12.76
C TYR A 170 13.59 -30.48 -13.43
N GLY A 171 12.99 -31.67 -13.30
CA GLY A 171 13.39 -32.87 -14.04
C GLY A 171 14.28 -33.87 -13.28
N SER A 172 14.39 -33.77 -11.95
CA SER A 172 15.11 -34.78 -11.15
C SER A 172 14.38 -36.13 -11.12
N ALA A 173 15.04 -37.19 -11.57
CA ALA A 173 14.55 -38.56 -11.47
C ALA A 173 14.45 -39.03 -9.99
N ALA A 174 15.49 -38.80 -9.20
CA ALA A 174 15.55 -39.20 -7.79
C ALA A 174 14.45 -38.55 -6.95
N ALA A 175 14.11 -37.30 -7.24
CA ALA A 175 13.03 -36.58 -6.58
C ALA A 175 11.66 -37.17 -6.90
N SER A 176 11.42 -37.54 -8.16
CA SER A 176 10.16 -38.15 -8.59
C SER A 176 9.94 -39.53 -7.95
N GLU A 177 11.00 -40.34 -7.85
CA GLU A 177 10.96 -41.67 -7.22
C GLU A 177 10.66 -41.56 -5.72
N LYS A 178 11.32 -40.61 -5.03
CA LYS A 178 11.13 -40.39 -3.59
C LYS A 178 9.76 -39.81 -3.23
N LEU A 179 9.14 -39.06 -4.14
CA LEU A 179 7.75 -38.63 -4.01
C LEU A 179 6.78 -39.78 -4.29
N ALA A 180 7.10 -40.67 -5.23
CA ALA A 180 6.29 -41.85 -5.55
C ALA A 180 6.29 -42.87 -4.39
N SER A 181 7.43 -43.07 -3.71
CA SER A 181 7.54 -44.00 -2.57
C SER A 181 6.85 -43.50 -1.29
N ARG A 182 6.44 -42.23 -1.24
CA ARG A 182 5.79 -41.58 -0.08
C ARG A 182 4.28 -41.36 -0.25
N ARG A 183 3.73 -41.79 -1.38
CA ARG A 183 2.29 -41.74 -1.65
C ARG A 183 1.61 -43.00 -1.13
#